data_AF-T1BBP5-F1
#
_entry.id   AF-T1BBP5-F1
#
_cell.length_a   1.000
_cell.length_b   1.000
_cell.length_c   1.000
_cell.angle_alpha   90.00
_cell.angle_beta   90.00
_cell.angle_gamma   90.00
#
_symmetry.space_group_name_H-M   'P 1'
#
loop_
_entity.id
_entity.type
_entity.pdbx_description
1 polymer ?
#
loop_
_entity_poly.entity_id
_entity_poly.type
_entity_poly.pdbx_seq_one_letter_code
_entity_poly.pdbx_strand_id
1 'polypeptide(L)' 'LMMAILHDRAHIAKAVNATVIPLDQAPDGYADFDKGVAKKFVLDPNGMIPAG' A
#
# COMPACT_ATOMS: atom_id res chain seq x y z
N LEU A 1 -14.48 -3.64 -10.96
CA LEU A 1 -13.55 -3.21 -9.90
C LEU A 1 -12.78 -1.94 -10.29
N MET A 2 -11.97 -1.97 -11.34
CA MET A 2 -11.16 -0.82 -11.79
C MET A 2 -11.97 0.48 -12.03
N MET A 3 -13.15 0.38 -12.66
CA MET A 3 -14.04 1.55 -12.86
C MET A 3 -14.62 2.11 -11.56
N ALA A 4 -14.82 1.29 -10.52
CA ALA A 4 -15.30 1.77 -9.23
C ALA A 4 -14.21 2.54 -8.45
N ILE A 5 -12.94 2.16 -8.63
CA ILE A 5 -11.78 2.91 -8.12
C ILE A 5 -11.68 4.25 -8.84
N LEU A 6 -11.78 4.25 -10.17
CA LEU A 6 -11.65 5.46 -10.99
C LEU A 6 -12.78 6.47 -10.74
N HIS A 7 -13.97 5.99 -10.38
CA HIS A 7 -15.12 6.81 -10.02
C HIS A 7 -15.22 7.10 -8.50
N ASP A 8 -14.16 6.86 -7.73
CA ASP A 8 -14.07 7.14 -6.28
C ASP A 8 -15.14 6.43 -5.43
N ARG A 9 -15.74 5.36 -5.96
CA ARG A 9 -16.79 4.56 -5.29
C ARG A 9 -16.22 3.42 -4.48
N ALA A 10 -14.92 3.14 -4.58
CA ALA A 10 -14.23 2.10 -3.84
C ALA A 10 -12.92 2.64 -3.27
N HIS A 11 -12.92 2.95 -1.97
CA HIS A 11 -11.73 3.32 -1.20
C HIS A 11 -10.88 2.07 -0.90
N ILE A 12 -10.33 1.44 -1.94
CA ILE A 12 -9.61 0.16 -1.83
C ILE A 12 -8.42 0.25 -0.88
N ALA A 13 -7.73 1.39 -0.82
CA ALA A 13 -6.59 1.60 0.07
C ALA A 13 -6.94 1.34 1.55
N LYS A 14 -8.14 1.74 2.00
CA LYS A 14 -8.64 1.44 3.36
C LYS A 14 -9.06 -0.02 3.51
N ALA A 15 -9.67 -0.60 2.47
CA ALA A 15 -10.15 -1.98 2.49
C ALA A 15 -9.01 -3.02 2.55
N VAL A 16 -7.82 -2.69 2.03
CA VAL A 16 -6.67 -3.61 1.98
C VAL A 16 -5.61 -3.34 3.05
N ASN A 17 -5.86 -2.42 3.98
CA ASN A 17 -4.88 -2.01 5.00
C ASN A 17 -3.53 -1.63 4.36
N ALA A 18 -3.57 -0.73 3.38
CA ALA A 18 -2.40 -0.30 2.64
C ALA A 18 -1.43 0.46 3.56
N THR A 19 -0.17 0.03 3.62
CA THR A 19 0.92 0.71 4.33
C THR A 19 1.93 1.21 3.31
N VAL A 20 2.06 2.52 3.17
CA VAL A 20 3.05 3.11 2.27
C VAL A 20 4.41 3.05 2.94
N ILE A 21 5.40 2.50 2.23
CA ILE A 21 6.78 2.43 2.70
C ILE A 21 7.74 2.96 1.61
N PRO A 22 8.83 3.62 2.00
CA PRO A 22 9.90 3.99 1.08
C PRO A 22 10.70 2.75 0.63
N LEU A 23 11.48 2.89 -0.45
CA LEU A 23 12.18 1.76 -1.09
C LEU A 23 13.26 1.12 -0.18
N ASP A 24 13.89 1.90 0.68
CA ASP A 24 14.85 1.45 1.70
C ASP A 24 14.22 0.51 2.74
N GLN A 25 12.92 0.65 3.01
CA GLN A 25 12.16 -0.22 3.93
C GLN A 25 11.54 -1.44 3.24
N ALA A 26 11.75 -1.61 1.92
CA ALA A 26 11.23 -2.76 1.19
C ALA A 26 11.68 -4.11 1.80
N PRO A 27 12.94 -4.35 2.19
CA PRO A 27 13.36 -5.62 2.78
C PRO A 27 12.57 -6.00 4.04
N ASP A 28 12.31 -5.04 4.93
CA ASP A 28 11.53 -5.26 6.15
C ASP A 28 10.06 -5.53 5.82
N GLY A 29 9.48 -4.80 4.86
CA GLY A 29 8.12 -5.04 4.38
C GLY A 29 7.95 -6.44 3.78
N TYR A 30 8.95 -6.94 3.05
CA TYR A 30 8.96 -8.32 2.55
C TYR A 30 9.05 -9.34 3.69
N ALA A 31 9.90 -9.11 4.69
CA ALA A 31 10.02 -9.99 5.85
C ALA A 31 8.72 -10.07 6.67
N ASP A 32 8.01 -8.97 6.83
CA ASP A 32 6.71 -8.93 7.52
C ASP A 32 5.61 -9.61 6.70
N PHE A 33 5.60 -9.40 5.38
CA PHE A 33 4.67 -10.07 4.49
C PHE A 33 4.84 -11.60 4.51
N ASP A 34 6.08 -12.08 4.47
CA ASP A 34 6.40 -13.51 4.53
C ASP A 34 5.98 -14.16 5.86
N LYS A 35 6.04 -13.40 6.97
CA LYS A 35 5.53 -13.83 8.28
C LYS A 35 3.99 -13.86 8.38
N GLY A 36 3.27 -13.50 7.31
CA GLY A 36 1.82 -13.52 7.26
C GLY A 36 1.14 -12.29 7.90
N VAL A 37 1.84 -11.16 8.01
CA VAL A 37 1.23 -9.91 8.48
C VAL A 37 0.15 -9.47 7.49
N ALA A 38 -1.07 -9.23 7.97
CA ALA A 38 -2.21 -8.76 7.18
C ALA A 38 -2.10 -7.26 6.83
N LYS A 39 -1.00 -6.87 6.19
CA LYS A 39 -0.74 -5.52 5.67
C LYS A 39 -0.43 -5.59 4.19
N LYS A 40 -0.93 -4.62 3.42
CA LYS A 40 -0.56 -4.46 2.01
C LYS A 40 0.49 -3.37 1.90
N PHE A 41 1.76 -3.73 1.76
CA PHE A 41 2.82 -2.74 1.56
C PHE A 41 2.75 -2.15 0.15
N VAL A 42 2.86 -0.83 0.05
CA VAL A 42 2.90 -0.07 -1.21
C VAL A 42 4.22 0.70 -1.22
N LEU A 43 5.09 0.42 -2.20
CA LEU A 43 6.36 1.11 -2.33
C LEU A 43 6.14 2.48 -2.98
N ASP A 44 6.65 3.53 -2.34
CA ASP A 44 6.70 4.88 -2.91
C ASP A 44 8.16 5.38 -3.01
N PRO A 45 8.87 5.03 -4.09
CA PRO A 45 10.29 5.37 -4.24
C PRO A 45 10.55 6.85 -4.51
N ASN A 46 9.54 7.61 -4.94
CA ASN A 46 9.69 9.01 -5.38
C ASN A 46 8.84 9.99 -4.56
N GLY A 47 8.19 9.54 -3.48
CA GLY A 47 7.35 10.39 -2.64
C GLY A 47 6.13 10.96 -3.39
N MET A 48 5.58 10.21 -4.35
CA MET A 48 4.45 10.67 -5.16
C MET A 48 3.12 10.57 -4.43
N ILE A 49 3.05 9.79 -3.36
CA ILE A 49 1.86 9.65 -2.53
C ILE A 49 1.93 10.73 -1.43
N PRO A 50 1.01 11.71 -1.41
CA PRO A 50 0.98 12.70 -0.34
C PRO A 50 0.82 12.01 1.02
N ALA A 51 1.63 12.37 2.00
CA ALA A 51 1.38 12.01 3.38
C ALA A 51 0.08 12.72 3.82
N GLY A 52 -0.99 11.94 3.95
CA GLY A 52 -2.32 12.42 4.36
C GLY A 52 -2.43 12.67 5.85
#